data_AF-A0A9W8D8N4-F1
#
_entry.id   AF-A0A9W8D8N4-F1
#
_cell.length_a   1.000
_cell.length_b   1.000
_cell.length_c   1.000
_cell.angle_alpha   90.00
_cell.angle_beta   90.00
_cell.angle_gamma   90.00
#
_symmetry.space_group_name_H-M   'P 1'
#
loop_
_entity.id
_entity.type
_entity.pdbx_description
1 polymer ?
#
loop_
_entity_poly.entity_id
_entity_poly.type
_entity_poly.pdbx_seq_one_letter_code
_entity_poly.pdbx_strand_id
1 'polypeptide(L)'
;MEFYYVDQAIMHQIMSELLCIIGVTAFNNIIMRRNFCSWKRGMQIQYNLTRIEEWCKAHSVSDTMRNLDRLLQLIKLLQLQKSTEQDIDIMFDVCDLLNPAQIKKLLSIYAVSDYENPIIGPVMNEVSRRASPTDKTDKMLLDSNDLSEQVLYLTARKVPAIETYIPPEFRIPRIRAPVDSQTDMAYDEEDEEAMGNHMDEYNDYDAFNQGVPAGNY
;
A
#
# COMPACT_ATOMS: atom_id res chain seq x y z
N MET A 1 9.43 -4.26 4.50
CA MET A 1 9.70 -2.82 4.54
C MET A 1 9.66 -2.29 5.97
N GLU A 2 8.73 -2.75 6.81
CA GLU A 2 8.69 -2.43 8.25
C GLU A 2 9.97 -2.78 9.01
N PHE A 3 10.58 -3.94 8.75
CA PHE A 3 11.86 -4.35 9.36
C PHE A 3 12.98 -3.32 9.13
N TYR A 4 12.94 -2.60 8.02
CA TYR A 4 13.93 -1.58 7.66
C TYR A 4 13.50 -0.17 8.07
N TYR A 5 12.44 -0.03 8.87
CA TYR A 5 11.89 1.26 9.32
C TYR A 5 11.62 2.24 8.18
N VAL A 6 11.20 1.73 7.02
CA VAL A 6 10.82 2.55 5.87
C VAL A 6 9.60 3.39 6.24
N ASP A 7 9.59 4.65 5.82
CA ASP A 7 8.48 5.57 6.07
C ASP A 7 7.17 5.01 5.49
N GLN A 8 6.08 5.13 6.26
CA GLN A 8 4.77 4.62 5.88
C GLN A 8 4.27 5.23 4.56
N ALA A 9 4.56 6.50 4.30
CA ALA A 9 4.19 7.15 3.04
C ALA A 9 4.92 6.52 1.85
N ILE A 10 6.19 6.15 2.01
CA ILE A 10 6.97 5.46 0.96
C ILE A 10 6.41 4.06 0.74
N MET A 11 6.11 3.32 1.82
CA MET A 11 5.54 1.97 1.69
C MET A 11 4.18 2.02 0.98
N HIS A 12 3.33 2.97 1.34
CA HIS A 12 2.03 3.18 0.70
C HIS A 12 2.18 3.51 -0.79
N GLN A 13 3.10 4.42 -1.13
CA GLN A 13 3.41 4.74 -2.52
C GLN A 13 3.87 3.51 -3.31
N ILE A 14 4.79 2.72 -2.77
CA ILE A 14 5.27 1.50 -3.43
C ILE A 14 4.11 0.52 -3.69
N MET A 15 3.20 0.37 -2.71
CA MET A 15 2.02 -0.47 -2.88
C MET A 15 1.06 0.08 -3.96
N SER A 16 0.83 1.39 -3.97
CA SER A 16 0.06 2.07 -5.02
C SER A 16 0.63 1.78 -6.40
N GLU A 17 1.94 1.95 -6.57
CA GLU A 17 2.66 1.72 -7.81
C GLU A 17 2.56 0.27 -8.27
N LEU A 18 2.76 -0.66 -7.35
CA LEU A 18 2.69 -2.08 -7.64
C LEU A 18 1.31 -2.46 -8.16
N LEU A 19 0.23 -2.00 -7.51
CA LEU A 19 -1.14 -2.29 -7.95
C LEU A 19 -1.45 -1.62 -9.29
N CYS A 20 -0.95 -0.40 -9.54
CA CYS A 20 -1.10 0.26 -10.84
C CYS A 20 -0.43 -0.54 -11.96
N ILE A 21 0.83 -0.97 -11.75
CA ILE A 21 1.56 -1.79 -12.73
C ILE A 21 0.83 -3.11 -13.00
N ILE A 22 0.32 -3.77 -11.96
CA ILE A 22 -0.49 -4.99 -12.09
C ILE A 22 -1.75 -4.69 -12.92
N GLY A 23 -2.49 -3.63 -12.59
CA GLY A 23 -3.72 -3.21 -13.24
C GLY A 23 -3.52 -2.94 -14.73
N VAL A 24 -2.58 -2.05 -15.07
CA VAL A 24 -2.24 -1.66 -16.44
C VAL A 24 -1.72 -2.84 -17.25
N THR A 25 -0.78 -3.62 -16.69
CA THR A 25 -0.18 -4.76 -17.39
C THR A 25 -1.21 -5.84 -17.66
N ALA A 26 -2.04 -6.19 -16.67
CA ALA A 26 -3.09 -7.19 -16.85
C ALA A 26 -4.14 -6.72 -17.86
N PHE A 27 -4.62 -5.47 -17.74
CA PHE A 27 -5.59 -4.89 -18.68
C PHE A 27 -5.08 -4.98 -20.12
N ASN A 28 -3.86 -4.47 -20.38
CA ASN A 28 -3.24 -4.46 -21.70
C ASN A 28 -3.04 -5.88 -22.25
N ASN A 29 -2.66 -6.84 -21.41
CA ASN A 29 -2.52 -8.24 -21.84
C ASN A 29 -3.86 -8.88 -22.21
N ILE A 30 -4.93 -8.59 -21.47
CA ILE A 30 -6.25 -9.17 -21.74
C ILE A 30 -6.81 -8.60 -23.04
N ILE A 31 -6.85 -7.28 -23.20
CA ILE A 31 -7.45 -6.63 -24.38
C ILE A 31 -6.74 -6.96 -25.70
N MET A 32 -5.48 -7.39 -25.64
CA MET A 32 -4.71 -7.81 -26.81
C MET A 32 -4.88 -9.29 -27.17
N ARG A 33 -5.38 -10.15 -26.27
CA ARG A 33 -5.27 -11.60 -26.41
C ARG A 33 -6.60 -12.31 -26.13
N ARG A 34 -7.19 -12.88 -27.19
CA ARG A 34 -8.44 -13.67 -27.15
C ARG A 34 -8.48 -14.74 -26.05
N ASN A 35 -7.36 -15.40 -25.76
CA ASN A 35 -7.28 -16.49 -24.77
C ASN A 35 -7.63 -16.07 -23.33
N PHE A 36 -7.61 -14.77 -23.03
CA PHE A 36 -7.97 -14.22 -21.72
C PHE A 36 -9.37 -13.57 -21.70
N CYS A 37 -10.02 -13.41 -22.85
CA CYS A 37 -11.32 -12.76 -22.98
C CYS A 37 -12.46 -13.79 -23.01
N SER A 38 -12.77 -14.42 -21.88
CA SER A 38 -13.93 -15.32 -21.75
C SER A 38 -14.55 -15.16 -20.37
N TRP A 39 -15.81 -15.58 -20.21
CA TRP A 39 -16.50 -15.59 -18.93
C TRP A 39 -15.70 -16.31 -17.84
N LYS A 40 -15.21 -17.52 -18.16
CA LYS A 40 -14.43 -18.36 -17.23
C LYS A 40 -13.14 -17.68 -16.78
N ARG A 41 -12.42 -17.01 -17.68
CA ARG A 41 -11.22 -16.25 -17.34
C ARG A 41 -11.58 -15.01 -16.50
N GLY A 42 -12.67 -14.34 -16.82
CA GLY A 42 -13.23 -13.25 -16.02
C GLY A 42 -13.44 -13.67 -14.57
N MET A 43 -14.09 -14.81 -14.33
CA MET A 43 -14.33 -15.33 -12.98
C MET A 43 -13.02 -15.63 -12.22
N GLN A 44 -12.03 -16.23 -12.89
CA GLN A 44 -10.73 -16.52 -12.28
C GLN A 44 -9.99 -15.24 -11.87
N ILE A 45 -9.97 -14.24 -12.75
CA ILE A 45 -9.28 -12.98 -12.48
C ILE A 45 -10.02 -12.20 -11.39
N GLN A 46 -11.36 -12.21 -11.39
CA GLN A 46 -12.15 -11.59 -10.33
C GLN A 46 -11.80 -12.17 -8.95
N TYR A 47 -11.69 -13.50 -8.84
CA TYR A 47 -11.27 -14.14 -7.59
C TYR A 47 -9.90 -13.63 -7.13
N ASN A 48 -8.93 -13.54 -8.04
CA ASN A 48 -7.59 -13.02 -7.73
C ASN A 48 -7.66 -11.56 -7.27
N LEU A 49 -8.48 -10.72 -7.91
CA LEU A 49 -8.70 -9.32 -7.49
C LEU A 49 -9.30 -9.25 -6.08
N THR A 50 -10.26 -10.12 -5.75
CA THR A 50 -10.80 -10.20 -4.38
C THR A 50 -9.73 -10.59 -3.36
N ARG A 51 -8.83 -11.53 -3.69
CA ARG A 51 -7.70 -11.87 -2.80
C ARG A 51 -6.77 -10.67 -2.58
N ILE A 52 -6.49 -9.90 -3.63
CA ILE A 52 -5.69 -8.67 -3.54
C ILE A 52 -6.40 -7.64 -2.67
N GLU A 53 -7.72 -7.45 -2.86
CA GLU A 53 -8.53 -6.53 -2.07
C GLU A 53 -8.51 -6.86 -0.57
N GLU A 54 -8.69 -8.14 -0.23
CA GLU A 54 -8.61 -8.60 1.16
C GLU A 54 -7.23 -8.37 1.76
N TRP A 55 -6.17 -8.63 0.99
CA TRP A 55 -4.81 -8.34 1.43
C TRP A 55 -4.61 -6.83 1.69
N CYS A 56 -5.10 -5.97 0.80
CA CYS A 56 -4.99 -4.52 0.96
C CYS A 56 -5.75 -4.02 2.20
N LYS A 57 -6.92 -4.60 2.49
CA LYS A 57 -7.70 -4.31 3.71
C LYS A 57 -6.95 -4.70 4.98
N ALA A 58 -6.31 -5.86 4.99
CA ALA A 58 -5.55 -6.33 6.14
C ALA A 58 -4.29 -5.49 6.43
N HIS A 59 -3.73 -4.81 5.42
CA HIS A 59 -2.50 -4.01 5.53
C HIS A 59 -2.75 -2.50 5.49
N SER A 60 -3.99 -2.05 5.67
CA SER A 60 -4.36 -0.61 5.69
C SER A 60 -3.98 0.17 4.43
N VAL A 61 -3.94 -0.48 3.26
CA VAL A 61 -3.65 0.14 1.95
C VAL A 61 -4.83 0.03 0.98
N SER A 62 -6.05 -0.08 1.52
CA SER A 62 -7.29 -0.29 0.72
C SER A 62 -7.54 0.78 -0.33
N ASP A 63 -7.09 2.01 -0.10
CA ASP A 63 -7.27 3.14 -1.03
C ASP A 63 -6.46 2.98 -2.33
N THR A 64 -5.41 2.14 -2.32
CA THR A 64 -4.62 1.81 -3.51
C THR A 64 -5.37 0.90 -4.49
N MET A 65 -6.47 0.27 -4.07
CA MET A 65 -7.29 -0.60 -4.93
C MET A 65 -7.89 0.13 -6.13
N ARG A 66 -8.07 1.45 -6.04
CA ARG A 66 -8.57 2.28 -7.17
C ARG A 66 -7.72 2.14 -8.43
N ASN A 67 -6.43 1.83 -8.28
CA ASN A 67 -5.51 1.61 -9.40
C ASN A 67 -5.90 0.37 -10.23
N LEU A 68 -6.77 -0.50 -9.71
CA LEU A 68 -7.30 -1.69 -10.36
C LEU A 68 -8.71 -1.50 -10.93
N ASP A 69 -9.35 -0.33 -10.79
CA ASP A 69 -10.76 -0.15 -11.13
C ASP A 69 -11.06 -0.38 -12.62
N ARG A 70 -10.18 0.09 -13.51
CA ARG A 70 -10.31 -0.17 -14.96
C ARG A 70 -10.24 -1.66 -15.28
N LEU A 71 -9.35 -2.39 -14.60
CA LEU A 71 -9.25 -3.84 -14.73
C LEU A 71 -10.50 -4.52 -14.19
N LEU A 72 -11.01 -4.09 -13.02
CA LEU A 72 -12.23 -4.63 -12.43
C LEU A 72 -13.43 -4.46 -13.38
N GLN A 73 -13.59 -3.29 -14.01
CA GLN A 73 -14.65 -3.07 -14.98
C GLN A 73 -14.48 -3.90 -16.26
N LEU A 74 -13.26 -4.06 -16.77
CA LEU A 74 -12.99 -5.01 -17.87
C LEU A 74 -13.47 -6.42 -17.48
N ILE A 75 -13.16 -6.88 -16.26
CA ILE A 75 -13.59 -8.20 -15.80
C ILE A 75 -15.11 -8.28 -15.64
N LYS A 76 -15.77 -7.23 -15.15
CA LYS A 76 -17.25 -7.15 -15.13
C LYS A 76 -17.83 -7.26 -16.54
N LEU A 77 -17.27 -6.55 -17.52
CA LEU A 77 -17.70 -6.61 -18.93
C LEU A 77 -17.68 -8.05 -19.48
N LEU A 78 -16.63 -8.82 -19.17
CA LEU A 78 -16.55 -10.22 -19.59
C LEU A 78 -17.69 -11.07 -19.02
N GLN A 79 -18.25 -10.69 -17.87
CA GLN A 79 -19.29 -11.45 -17.16
C GLN A 79 -20.72 -10.96 -17.40
N LEU A 80 -20.89 -9.72 -17.85
CA LEU A 80 -22.22 -9.16 -18.16
C LEU A 80 -22.90 -9.90 -19.32
N GLN A 81 -24.22 -9.84 -19.34
CA GLN A 81 -25.02 -10.31 -20.48
C GLN A 81 -24.76 -9.43 -21.70
N LYS A 82 -24.90 -10.02 -22.89
CA LYS A 82 -24.50 -9.42 -24.18
C LYS A 82 -25.50 -9.80 -25.28
N SER A 83 -26.78 -9.89 -24.92
CA SER A 83 -27.84 -10.48 -25.77
C SER A 83 -28.71 -9.43 -26.43
N THR A 84 -28.89 -8.27 -25.80
CA THR A 84 -29.82 -7.21 -26.21
C THR A 84 -29.13 -5.85 -26.27
N GLU A 85 -29.76 -4.87 -26.91
CA GLU A 85 -29.28 -3.47 -26.88
C GLU A 85 -29.33 -2.88 -25.47
N GLN A 86 -30.33 -3.27 -24.66
CA GLN A 86 -30.42 -2.88 -23.25
C GLN A 86 -29.23 -3.41 -22.43
N ASP A 87 -28.73 -4.61 -22.74
CA ASP A 87 -27.52 -5.12 -22.09
C ASP A 87 -26.29 -4.26 -22.41
N ILE A 88 -26.25 -3.67 -23.61
CA ILE A 88 -25.18 -2.74 -24.00
C ILE A 88 -25.31 -1.42 -23.25
N ASP A 89 -26.52 -0.90 -23.02
CA ASP A 89 -26.71 0.26 -22.15
C ASP A 89 -26.15 0.02 -20.75
N ILE A 90 -26.55 -1.09 -20.13
CA ILE A 90 -26.06 -1.50 -18.81
C ILE A 90 -24.52 -1.67 -18.82
N MET A 91 -23.97 -2.23 -19.90
CA MET A 91 -22.53 -2.43 -20.02
C MET A 91 -21.76 -1.11 -20.04
N PHE A 92 -22.23 -0.11 -20.81
CA PHE A 92 -21.60 1.20 -20.85
C PHE A 92 -21.76 1.97 -19.53
N ASP A 93 -22.87 1.80 -18.82
CA ASP A 93 -23.10 2.40 -17.51
C ASP A 93 -22.20 1.78 -16.42
N VAL A 94 -22.02 0.46 -16.44
CA VAL A 94 -21.20 -0.26 -15.45
C VAL A 94 -19.69 -0.11 -15.73
N CYS A 95 -19.32 0.08 -16.99
CA CYS A 95 -17.93 0.13 -17.46
C CYS A 95 -17.50 1.55 -17.90
N ASP A 96 -17.87 2.56 -17.12
CA ASP A 96 -17.67 3.98 -17.40
C ASP A 96 -16.19 4.43 -17.44
N LEU A 97 -15.26 3.65 -16.87
CA LEU A 97 -13.82 3.92 -16.94
C LEU A 97 -13.16 3.36 -18.21
N LEU A 98 -13.90 2.57 -19.00
CA LEU A 98 -13.47 2.05 -20.29
C LEU A 98 -13.98 2.95 -21.40
N ASN A 99 -13.10 3.27 -22.35
CA ASN A 99 -13.56 4.02 -23.53
C ASN A 99 -14.34 3.10 -24.51
N PRO A 100 -15.20 3.68 -25.38
CA PRO A 100 -15.98 2.91 -26.33
C PRO A 100 -15.15 2.00 -27.25
N ALA A 101 -13.96 2.43 -27.67
CA ALA A 101 -13.06 1.61 -28.49
C ALA A 101 -12.56 0.36 -27.76
N GLN A 102 -12.26 0.47 -26.45
CA GLN A 102 -11.86 -0.67 -25.61
C GLN A 102 -12.99 -1.68 -25.46
N ILE A 103 -14.21 -1.22 -25.20
CA ILE A 103 -15.41 -2.08 -25.10
C ILE A 103 -15.63 -2.84 -26.41
N LYS A 104 -15.65 -2.12 -27.55
CA LYS A 104 -15.73 -2.72 -28.89
C LYS A 104 -14.66 -3.78 -29.12
N LYS A 105 -13.41 -3.48 -28.76
CA LYS A 105 -12.30 -4.42 -28.90
C LYS A 105 -12.52 -5.67 -28.06
N LEU A 106 -12.86 -5.54 -26.79
CA LEU A 106 -13.08 -6.66 -25.88
C LEU A 106 -14.19 -7.59 -26.38
N LEU A 107 -15.31 -7.03 -26.85
CA LEU A 107 -16.40 -7.83 -27.42
C LEU A 107 -16.00 -8.52 -28.73
N SER A 108 -15.21 -7.87 -29.59
CA SER A 108 -14.75 -8.46 -30.84
C SER A 108 -13.84 -9.68 -30.67
N ILE A 109 -13.05 -9.72 -29.59
CA ILE A 109 -12.14 -10.82 -29.28
C ILE A 109 -12.70 -11.76 -28.23
N TYR A 110 -13.93 -11.56 -27.77
CA TYR A 110 -14.56 -12.40 -26.76
C TYR A 110 -14.69 -13.85 -27.25
N ALA A 111 -14.20 -14.77 -26.45
CA ALA A 111 -14.35 -16.20 -26.63
C ALA A 111 -15.60 -16.67 -25.88
N VAL A 112 -16.67 -16.86 -26.64
CA VAL A 112 -17.96 -17.38 -26.17
C VAL A 112 -17.76 -18.80 -25.64
N SER A 113 -18.22 -19.07 -24.42
CA SER A 113 -18.19 -20.41 -23.83
C SER A 113 -19.34 -21.29 -24.35
N ASP A 114 -19.25 -22.61 -24.16
CA ASP A 114 -20.26 -23.57 -24.65
C ASP A 114 -21.67 -23.38 -24.06
N TYR A 115 -21.78 -22.68 -22.93
CA TYR A 115 -23.04 -22.38 -22.23
C TYR A 115 -23.53 -20.93 -22.43
N GLU A 116 -22.88 -20.17 -23.32
CA GLU A 116 -23.25 -18.80 -23.64
C GLU A 116 -23.80 -18.70 -25.06
N ASN A 117 -24.75 -17.79 -25.27
CA ASN A 117 -25.18 -17.45 -26.63
C ASN A 117 -24.10 -16.60 -27.32
N PRO A 118 -23.82 -16.83 -28.61
CA PRO A 118 -22.94 -15.96 -29.38
C PRO A 118 -23.46 -14.52 -29.40
N ILE A 119 -22.52 -13.56 -29.41
CA ILE A 119 -22.86 -12.14 -29.54
C ILE A 119 -23.48 -11.92 -30.92
N ILE A 120 -24.71 -11.40 -30.94
CA ILE A 120 -25.46 -11.19 -32.17
C ILE A 120 -24.98 -9.94 -32.93
N GLY A 121 -25.15 -9.94 -34.26
CA GLY A 121 -24.75 -8.82 -35.11
C GLY A 121 -25.31 -7.45 -34.70
N PRO A 122 -26.61 -7.32 -34.36
CA PRO A 122 -27.19 -6.05 -33.89
C PRO A 122 -26.47 -5.46 -32.67
N VAL A 123 -26.13 -6.30 -31.69
CA VAL A 123 -25.37 -5.91 -30.49
C VAL A 123 -24.00 -5.37 -30.88
N MET A 124 -23.27 -6.07 -31.75
CA MET A 124 -21.96 -5.60 -32.24
C MET A 124 -22.05 -4.31 -33.07
N ASN A 125 -23.13 -4.13 -33.83
CA ASN A 125 -23.37 -2.92 -34.60
C ASN A 125 -23.60 -1.72 -33.70
N GLU A 126 -24.40 -1.88 -32.63
CA GLU A 126 -24.67 -0.81 -31.68
C GLU A 126 -23.40 -0.38 -30.93
N VAL A 127 -22.59 -1.33 -30.47
CA VAL A 127 -21.29 -1.03 -29.85
C VAL A 127 -20.37 -0.32 -30.84
N SER A 128 -20.35 -0.75 -32.10
CA SER A 128 -19.55 -0.10 -33.15
C SER A 128 -20.02 1.33 -33.43
N ARG A 129 -21.34 1.58 -33.41
CA ARG A 129 -21.94 2.91 -33.56
C ARG A 129 -21.50 3.83 -32.42
N ARG A 130 -21.48 3.35 -31.18
CA ARG A 130 -21.01 4.12 -30.00
C ARG A 130 -19.52 4.40 -30.02
N ALA A 131 -18.72 3.50 -30.57
CA ALA A 131 -17.27 3.68 -30.67
C ALA A 131 -16.83 4.55 -31.86
N SER A 132 -17.64 4.64 -32.92
CA SER A 132 -17.29 5.41 -34.12
C SER A 132 -16.89 6.88 -33.89
N PRO A 133 -17.50 7.65 -32.96
CA PRO A 133 -17.14 9.04 -32.73
C PRO A 133 -15.74 9.21 -32.13
N THR A 134 -15.27 8.24 -31.35
CA THR A 134 -14.03 8.32 -30.55
C THR A 134 -12.92 7.39 -31.04
N ASP A 135 -13.17 6.57 -32.07
CA ASP A 135 -12.24 5.54 -32.61
C ASP A 135 -10.83 6.07 -32.96
N LYS A 136 -10.71 7.36 -33.32
CA LYS A 136 -9.41 8.01 -33.65
C LYS A 136 -8.70 8.64 -32.46
N THR A 137 -9.42 8.95 -31.39
CA THR A 137 -8.91 9.66 -30.22
C THR A 137 -8.69 8.74 -29.03
N ASP A 138 -9.47 7.66 -28.95
CA ASP A 138 -9.42 6.70 -27.87
C ASP A 138 -8.10 5.91 -27.88
N LYS A 139 -7.40 5.95 -26.74
CA LYS A 139 -6.25 5.09 -26.51
C LYS A 139 -6.74 3.67 -26.18
N MET A 140 -6.29 2.70 -26.97
CA MET A 140 -6.61 1.29 -26.75
C MET A 140 -5.92 0.74 -25.48
N LEU A 141 -4.64 1.05 -25.32
CA LEU A 141 -3.82 0.59 -24.22
C LEU A 141 -3.69 1.66 -23.15
N LEU A 142 -3.54 1.23 -21.91
CA LEU A 142 -3.25 2.09 -20.78
C LEU A 142 -1.75 2.35 -20.71
N ASP A 143 -1.38 3.61 -20.43
CA ASP A 143 0.00 4.02 -20.19
C ASP A 143 0.31 3.93 -18.69
N SER A 144 1.50 3.45 -18.33
CA SER A 144 1.96 3.45 -16.93
C SER A 144 2.49 4.80 -16.46
N ASN A 145 2.55 5.81 -17.33
CA ASN A 145 3.25 7.06 -17.05
C ASN A 145 2.46 8.04 -16.16
N ASP A 146 1.20 7.79 -15.83
CA ASP A 146 0.45 8.60 -14.84
C ASP A 146 1.05 8.50 -13.41
N LEU A 147 2.06 7.64 -13.22
CA LEU A 147 2.77 7.40 -11.98
C LEU A 147 3.77 8.51 -11.60
N SER A 148 4.16 9.39 -12.54
CA SER A 148 5.28 10.32 -12.31
C SER A 148 4.96 11.57 -11.47
N GLU A 149 3.69 11.83 -11.14
CA GLU A 149 3.28 13.07 -10.48
C GLU A 149 3.12 12.96 -8.96
N GLN A 150 3.32 11.78 -8.36
CA GLN A 150 3.17 11.61 -6.91
C GLN A 150 4.38 12.16 -6.15
N VAL A 151 4.30 13.43 -5.77
CA VAL A 151 5.26 14.08 -4.86
C VAL A 151 4.99 13.61 -3.43
N LEU A 152 5.94 12.86 -2.86
CA LEU A 152 5.93 12.44 -1.46
C LEU A 152 6.46 13.58 -0.56
N TYR A 153 5.62 14.04 0.36
CA TYR A 153 6.06 14.93 1.44
C TYR A 153 6.45 14.11 2.66
N LEU A 154 7.75 13.83 2.78
CA LEU A 154 8.30 13.13 3.94
C LEU A 154 8.50 14.12 5.08
N THR A 155 8.03 13.76 6.26
CA THR A 155 8.34 14.52 7.48
C THR A 155 9.58 13.94 8.12
N ALA A 156 10.53 14.78 8.53
CA ALA A 156 11.71 14.32 9.24
C ALA A 156 11.32 13.55 10.51
N ARG A 157 11.83 12.32 10.64
CA ARG A 157 11.59 11.49 11.82
C ARG A 157 12.19 12.18 13.05
N LYS A 158 11.39 12.34 14.11
CA LYS A 158 11.89 12.76 15.41
C LYS A 158 12.71 11.62 16.01
N VAL A 159 13.98 11.87 16.28
CA VAL A 159 14.89 10.93 16.94
C VAL A 159 14.97 11.36 18.40
N PRO A 160 14.37 10.60 19.35
CA PRO A 160 14.32 11.01 20.75
C PRO A 160 15.68 10.91 21.45
N ALA A 161 16.49 9.92 21.06
CA ALA A 161 17.85 9.72 21.52
C ALA A 161 18.68 9.10 20.40
N ILE A 162 19.97 9.42 20.36
CA ILE A 162 20.92 8.81 19.42
C ILE A 162 21.34 7.47 20.03
N GLU A 163 21.01 6.37 19.36
CA GLU A 163 21.49 5.05 19.78
C GLU A 163 23.01 4.98 19.66
N THR A 164 23.66 4.65 20.77
CA THR A 164 25.11 4.53 20.86
C THR A 164 25.60 3.11 20.55
N TYR A 165 24.70 2.14 20.42
CA TYR A 165 25.10 0.75 20.17
C TYR A 165 25.77 0.58 18.79
N ILE A 166 27.01 0.07 18.80
CA ILE A 166 27.78 -0.25 17.61
C ILE A 166 28.14 -1.74 17.62
N PRO A 167 27.62 -2.54 16.67
CA PRO A 167 27.94 -3.96 16.61
C PRO A 167 29.45 -4.25 16.48
N PRO A 168 29.99 -5.30 17.13
CA PRO A 168 31.43 -5.59 17.16
C PRO A 168 32.05 -5.82 15.77
N GLU A 169 31.24 -6.30 14.81
CA GLU A 169 31.66 -6.65 13.46
C GLU A 169 32.07 -5.42 12.64
N PHE A 170 31.56 -4.24 13.00
CA PHE A 170 31.87 -3.00 12.31
C PHE A 170 33.17 -2.37 12.85
N ARG A 171 34.20 -2.34 12.01
CA ARG A 171 35.45 -1.63 12.30
C ARG A 171 35.31 -0.13 12.01
N ILE A 172 34.65 0.59 12.91
CA ILE A 172 34.42 2.05 12.82
C ILE A 172 35.03 2.84 14.01
N PRO A 173 36.38 2.85 14.16
CA PRO A 173 37.06 3.34 15.36
C PRO A 173 36.82 4.82 15.65
N ARG A 174 36.65 5.66 14.61
CA ARG A 174 36.42 7.11 14.79
C ARG A 174 35.04 7.45 15.36
N ILE A 175 34.05 6.56 15.17
CA ILE A 175 32.68 6.74 15.67
C ILE A 175 32.52 6.07 17.04
N ARG A 176 33.28 4.99 17.30
CA ARG A 176 33.28 4.30 18.59
C ARG A 176 33.90 5.14 19.71
N ALA A 177 34.98 5.87 19.44
CA ALA A 177 35.65 6.71 20.45
C ALA A 177 34.72 7.70 21.18
N PRO A 178 33.90 8.53 20.51
CA PRO A 178 32.99 9.45 21.21
C PRO A 178 31.85 8.74 21.94
N VAL A 179 31.41 7.59 21.45
CA VAL A 179 30.38 6.77 22.12
C VAL A 179 30.90 6.23 23.44
N ASP A 180 32.06 5.58 23.43
CA ASP A 180 32.66 4.99 24.62
C ASP A 180 32.92 6.09 25.68
N SER A 181 33.36 7.28 25.25
CA SER A 181 33.58 8.42 26.16
C SER A 181 32.31 8.97 26.81
N GLN A 182 31.14 8.85 26.16
CA GLN A 182 29.87 9.31 26.74
C GLN A 182 29.29 8.30 27.72
N THR A 183 29.49 6.99 27.47
CA THR A 183 29.08 5.95 28.42
C THR A 183 29.88 6.01 29.70
N ASP A 184 31.20 6.26 29.62
CA ASP A 184 32.06 6.34 30.81
C ASP A 184 31.61 7.48 31.76
N MET A 185 31.24 8.66 31.23
CA MET A 185 30.75 9.76 32.08
C MET A 185 29.40 9.48 32.74
N ALA A 186 28.52 8.70 32.09
CA ALA A 186 27.21 8.38 32.66
C ALA A 186 27.31 7.40 33.84
N TYR A 187 28.26 6.46 33.80
CA TYR A 187 28.51 5.54 34.91
C TYR A 187 29.11 6.27 36.13
N ASP A 188 30.01 7.23 35.89
CA ASP A 188 30.61 8.03 36.97
C ASP A 188 29.56 8.90 37.71
N GLU A 189 28.59 9.47 36.98
CA GLU A 189 27.51 10.28 37.58
C GLU A 189 26.53 9.43 38.43
N GLU A 190 26.15 8.23 37.99
CA GLU A 190 25.27 7.34 38.76
C GLU A 190 25.93 6.83 40.06
N ASP A 191 27.23 6.55 40.04
CA ASP A 191 27.99 6.13 41.22
C ASP A 191 28.14 7.28 42.24
N GLU A 192 28.32 8.53 41.78
CA GLU A 192 28.34 9.70 42.65
C GLU A 192 26.97 9.99 43.30
N GLU A 193 25.86 9.87 42.57
CA GLU A 193 24.51 10.02 43.11
C GLU A 193 24.14 8.91 44.11
N ALA A 194 24.55 7.67 43.84
CA ALA A 194 24.36 6.54 44.76
C ALA A 194 25.13 6.73 46.07
N MET A 195 26.35 7.27 46.00
CA MET A 195 27.17 7.60 47.18
C MET A 195 26.62 8.80 47.97
N GLY A 196 26.05 9.81 47.29
CA GLY A 196 25.41 10.96 47.91
C GLY A 196 24.15 10.58 48.71
N ASN A 197 23.28 9.75 48.12
CA ASN A 197 22.07 9.27 48.80
C ASN A 197 22.39 8.40 50.04
N HIS A 198 23.49 7.65 50.01
CA HIS A 198 23.91 6.87 51.18
C HIS A 198 24.46 7.72 52.33
N MET A 199 24.99 8.92 52.06
CA MET A 199 25.44 9.86 53.09
C MET A 199 24.27 10.57 53.79
N ASP A 200 23.17 10.84 53.08
CA ASP A 200 21.99 11.49 53.66
C ASP A 200 21.20 10.55 54.61
N GLU A 201 21.23 9.24 54.36
CA GLU A 201 20.58 8.24 55.21
C GLU A 201 21.29 8.06 56.57
N TYR A 202 22.59 8.37 56.66
CA TYR A 202 23.34 8.34 57.93
C TYR A 202 23.14 9.59 58.79
N ASN A 203 22.68 10.72 58.22
CA ASN A 203 22.48 11.96 58.97
C ASN A 203 21.15 12.00 59.76
N ASP A 204 20.18 11.11 59.46
CA ASP A 204 18.89 11.07 60.17
C ASP A 204 18.93 10.22 61.46
N TYR A 205 19.93 9.35 61.62
CA TYR A 205 20.08 8.52 62.83
C TYR A 205 20.68 9.26 64.04
N ASP A 206 21.38 10.38 63.84
CA ASP A 206 21.99 11.16 64.93
C ASP A 206 21.05 12.22 65.55
N ALA A 207 19.85 12.45 64.97
CA ALA A 207 18.90 13.44 65.48
C ALA A 207 17.98 12.93 66.61
N PHE A 208 17.95 11.62 66.91
CA PHE A 208 16.98 11.03 67.84
C PHE A 208 17.46 10.79 69.28
N ASN A 209 18.72 11.15 69.63
CA ASN A 209 19.32 10.75 70.92
C ASN A 209 19.82 11.86 71.85
N GLN A 210 19.24 13.07 71.80
CA GLN A 210 19.46 14.09 72.83
C GLN A 210 18.14 14.72 73.30
N GLY A 211 17.66 14.33 74.48
CA GLY A 211 16.57 15.06 75.14
C GLY A 211 15.76 14.32 76.20
N VAL A 212 16.38 13.66 77.19
CA VAL A 212 15.68 13.29 78.44
C VAL A 212 16.13 14.24 79.55
N PRO A 213 15.28 15.16 80.06
CA PRO A 213 15.58 15.87 81.29
C PRO A 213 15.10 15.02 82.49
N ALA A 214 16.03 14.68 83.36
CA ALA A 214 15.77 14.14 84.68
C ALA A 214 15.01 15.17 85.54
N GLY A 215 13.95 14.74 86.23
CA GLY A 215 13.27 15.53 87.25
C GLY A 215 14.00 15.50 88.60
N ASN A 216 13.83 16.57 89.38
CA ASN A 216 13.59 16.61 90.85
C ASN A 216 13.86 18.04 91.36
N TYR A 217 12.85 18.74 91.87
CA TYR A 217 12.36 18.78 93.26
C TYR A 217 11.03 19.53 93.31
#